data_AF-R7MFP3-F1
#
_entry.id   AF-R7MFP3-F1
#
_cell.length_a   1.000
_cell.length_b   1.000
_cell.length_c   1.000
_cell.angle_alpha   90.00
_cell.angle_beta   90.00
_cell.angle_gamma   90.00
#
_symmetry.space_group_name_H-M   'P 1'
#
loop_
_entity.id
_entity.type
_entity.pdbx_description
1 polymer ?
#
loop_
_entity_poly.entity_id
_entity_poly.type
_entity_poly.pdbx_seq_one_letter_code
_entity_poly.pdbx_strand_id
1 'polypeptide(L)'
;MVNALNHTQSTSSKIKTKKMYVSTPINRVQEVETRLNKIFKEELDSEGSILVSYKPEVVSKLARFILGHVNRSASIGIAGETASGKSTITLDIIDTIKSFATEFEIEDAITRVNTDDYYYDRSEMVKKAGSFAEFAKNYDLDVPHALELELMSKHIKELLAGKSVYLPKYDMSGTAKRYDNYTLANPSKIVISEGLFTLTDKIKDAFDFKIYVDVRSHVQKERFYVRAKERDLGDSADGIYKNASQKAEIYIRPCKAEADIVLSGEAVRARYKAFLNKLICIVQQENFRNKEI
;
A
#
# COMPACT_ATOMS: atom_id res chain seq x y z
N MET A 1 6.72 75.21 -61.44
CA MET A 1 6.14 75.21 -60.09
C MET A 1 6.82 74.13 -59.26
N VAL A 2 7.53 74.58 -58.21
CA VAL A 2 7.86 73.90 -56.95
C VAL A 2 8.72 72.61 -56.96
N ASN A 3 10.02 72.85 -56.75
CA ASN A 3 11.00 72.25 -55.84
C ASN A 3 10.73 70.95 -55.03
N ALA A 4 11.82 70.17 -55.00
CA ALA A 4 12.43 69.42 -53.89
C ALA A 4 11.86 68.05 -53.52
N LEU A 5 12.76 67.04 -53.48
CA LEU A 5 13.13 66.37 -52.23
C LEU A 5 14.39 65.49 -52.39
N ASN A 6 15.23 65.61 -51.37
CA ASN A 6 16.54 65.02 -51.16
C ASN A 6 16.50 63.53 -50.80
N HIS A 7 17.67 62.91 -50.99
CA HIS A 7 18.19 61.74 -50.28
C HIS A 7 17.63 61.55 -48.86
N THR A 8 17.33 60.30 -48.49
CA THR A 8 17.67 59.78 -47.16
C THR A 8 17.94 58.28 -47.19
N GLN A 9 19.02 57.92 -46.53
CA GLN A 9 19.58 56.59 -46.34
C GLN A 9 18.76 55.77 -45.35
N SER A 10 18.73 54.46 -45.60
CA SER A 10 18.76 53.36 -44.64
C SER A 10 18.99 53.76 -43.17
N THR A 11 18.00 53.46 -42.32
CA THR A 11 18.28 52.95 -40.96
C THR A 11 17.24 51.90 -40.58
N SER A 12 17.72 50.67 -40.38
CA SER A 12 16.93 49.57 -39.84
C SER A 12 16.72 49.77 -38.34
N SER A 13 15.48 49.83 -37.87
CA SER A 13 15.16 49.63 -36.46
C SER A 13 14.52 48.25 -36.28
N LYS A 14 15.32 47.31 -35.75
CA LYS A 14 14.86 45.99 -35.33
C LYS A 14 13.93 46.14 -34.12
N ILE A 15 12.63 46.01 -34.34
CA ILE A 15 11.68 45.78 -33.25
C ILE A 15 11.86 44.31 -32.81
N LYS A 16 12.62 44.09 -31.73
CA LYS A 16 12.65 42.81 -31.02
C LYS A 16 11.32 42.65 -30.29
N THR A 17 10.36 41.97 -30.89
CA THR A 17 9.18 41.47 -30.18
C THR A 17 9.63 40.47 -29.12
N LYS A 18 9.61 40.89 -27.86
CA LYS A 18 9.78 40.03 -26.69
C LYS A 18 8.61 39.03 -26.72
N LYS A 19 8.86 37.77 -27.11
CA LYS A 19 7.88 36.69 -26.93
C LYS A 19 7.60 36.61 -25.42
N MET A 20 6.46 37.15 -25.00
CA MET A 20 5.87 36.81 -23.72
C MET A 20 5.54 35.33 -23.80
N TYR A 21 6.36 34.52 -23.13
CA TYR A 21 5.96 33.17 -22.78
C TYR A 21 4.82 33.32 -21.78
N VAL A 22 3.59 33.26 -22.27
CA VAL A 22 2.43 33.01 -21.43
C VAL A 22 2.64 31.61 -20.90
N SER A 23 3.09 31.48 -19.66
CA SER A 23 3.11 30.20 -18.97
C SER A 23 1.67 29.71 -18.94
N THR A 24 1.39 28.60 -19.62
CA THR A 24 0.13 27.87 -19.46
C THR A 24 -0.11 27.67 -17.96
N PRO A 25 -1.30 27.99 -17.42
CA PRO A 25 -1.59 27.72 -16.02
C PRO A 25 -1.39 26.23 -15.77
N ILE A 26 -0.41 25.90 -14.92
CA ILE A 26 -0.15 24.51 -14.53
C ILE A 26 -1.43 24.01 -13.86
N ASN A 27 -1.95 22.88 -14.34
CA ASN A 27 -3.12 22.27 -13.74
C ASN A 27 -2.79 21.95 -12.28
N ARG A 28 -3.65 22.30 -11.30
CA ARG A 28 -3.43 22.00 -9.87
C ARG A 28 -3.03 20.53 -9.61
N VAL A 29 -3.55 19.61 -10.42
CA VAL A 29 -3.13 18.19 -10.41
C VAL A 29 -1.64 18.05 -10.73
N GLN A 30 -1.15 18.72 -11.77
CA GLN A 30 0.28 18.70 -12.15
C GLN A 30 1.17 19.31 -11.07
N GLU A 31 0.71 20.31 -10.32
CA GLU A 31 1.46 20.88 -9.19
C GLU A 31 1.64 19.86 -8.06
N VAL A 32 0.55 19.20 -7.66
CA VAL A 32 0.58 18.14 -6.63
C VAL A 32 1.40 16.94 -7.11
N GLU A 33 1.22 16.52 -8.37
CA GLU A 33 2.03 15.45 -8.98
C GLU A 33 3.52 15.80 -8.98
N THR A 34 3.89 17.05 -9.28
CA THR A 34 5.29 17.49 -9.28
C THR A 34 5.91 17.37 -7.88
N ARG A 35 5.16 17.79 -6.85
CA ARG A 35 5.60 17.71 -5.45
C ARG A 35 5.72 16.26 -4.97
N LEU A 36 4.74 15.41 -5.30
CA LEU A 36 4.79 13.98 -4.97
C LEU A 36 5.96 13.28 -5.70
N ASN A 37 6.15 13.54 -7.00
CA ASN A 37 7.26 12.98 -7.75
C ASN A 37 8.61 13.35 -7.14
N LYS A 38 8.76 14.59 -6.66
CA LYS A 38 9.96 15.02 -5.94
C LYS A 38 10.18 14.18 -4.67
N ILE A 39 9.16 14.01 -3.83
CA ILE A 39 9.23 13.19 -2.60
C ILE A 39 9.62 11.74 -2.91
N PHE A 40 8.99 11.12 -3.91
CA PHE A 40 9.25 9.73 -4.28
C PHE A 40 10.64 9.54 -4.88
N LYS A 41 11.11 10.45 -5.75
CA LYS A 41 12.46 10.40 -6.33
C LYS A 41 13.53 10.59 -5.25
N GLU A 42 13.38 11.60 -4.39
CA GLU A 42 14.33 11.84 -3.30
C GLU A 42 14.43 10.66 -2.33
N GLU A 43 13.30 9.99 -2.02
CA GLU A 43 13.36 8.78 -1.20
C GLU A 43 14.02 7.63 -1.95
N LEU A 44 13.66 7.38 -3.21
CA LEU A 44 14.24 6.29 -4.01
C LEU A 44 15.77 6.42 -4.15
N ASP A 45 16.27 7.63 -4.38
CA ASP A 45 17.68 7.90 -4.61
C ASP A 45 18.51 7.98 -3.31
N SER A 46 17.85 7.93 -2.15
CA SER A 46 18.53 8.08 -0.85
C SER A 46 19.18 6.78 -0.36
N GLU A 47 20.32 6.91 0.33
CA GLU A 47 20.96 5.77 0.98
C GLU A 47 20.05 5.17 2.06
N GLY A 48 19.88 3.84 2.03
CA GLY A 48 18.96 3.14 2.92
C GLY A 48 17.49 3.41 2.64
N SER A 49 17.15 3.74 1.38
CA SER A 49 15.78 4.01 0.92
C SER A 49 14.77 2.98 1.40
N ILE A 50 13.58 3.45 1.79
CA ILE A 50 12.42 2.56 1.97
C ILE A 50 11.83 2.11 0.64
N LEU A 51 12.12 2.78 -0.48
CA LEU A 51 11.60 2.46 -1.81
C LEU A 51 12.62 1.59 -2.55
N VAL A 52 12.17 0.43 -3.03
CA VAL A 52 12.93 -0.39 -4.00
C VAL A 52 12.56 0.04 -5.43
N SER A 53 11.28 0.31 -5.68
CA SER A 53 10.77 0.84 -6.94
C SER A 53 9.34 1.35 -6.76
N TYR A 54 8.86 2.15 -7.72
CA TYR A 54 7.45 2.50 -7.82
C TYR A 54 7.07 2.76 -9.29
N LYS A 55 5.79 2.54 -9.63
CA LYS A 55 5.22 2.87 -10.94
C LYS A 55 4.84 4.36 -10.98
N PRO A 56 5.26 5.15 -11.98
CA PRO A 56 4.92 6.59 -12.04
C PRO A 56 3.43 6.89 -11.93
N GLU A 57 2.57 6.00 -12.42
CA GLU A 57 1.12 6.09 -12.38
C GLU A 57 0.57 6.17 -10.95
N VAL A 58 1.30 5.62 -9.96
CA VAL A 58 0.91 5.70 -8.55
C VAL A 58 0.91 7.13 -8.04
N VAL A 59 1.84 7.96 -8.51
CA VAL A 59 1.94 9.37 -8.11
C VAL A 59 0.74 10.14 -8.64
N SER A 60 0.39 9.93 -9.92
CA SER A 60 -0.80 10.52 -10.52
C SER A 60 -2.10 10.04 -9.87
N LYS A 61 -2.16 8.77 -9.45
CA LYS A 61 -3.30 8.23 -8.71
C LYS A 61 -3.42 8.89 -7.33
N LEU A 62 -2.32 8.98 -6.57
CA LEU A 62 -2.26 9.67 -5.28
C LEU A 62 -2.71 11.13 -5.39
N ALA A 63 -2.21 11.88 -6.38
CA ALA A 63 -2.59 13.28 -6.59
C ALA A 63 -4.11 13.45 -6.77
N ARG A 64 -4.76 12.56 -7.54
CA ARG A 64 -6.22 12.59 -7.75
C ARG A 64 -7.01 12.29 -6.47
N PHE A 65 -6.56 11.34 -5.65
CA PHE A 65 -7.19 11.09 -4.34
C PHE A 65 -7.01 12.29 -3.40
N ILE A 66 -5.80 12.85 -3.32
CA ILE A 66 -5.50 14.01 -2.46
C ILE A 66 -6.36 15.23 -2.82
N LEU A 67 -6.59 15.46 -4.10
CA LEU A 67 -7.38 16.59 -4.61
C LEU A 67 -8.89 16.35 -4.64
N GLY A 68 -9.38 15.20 -4.18
CA GLY A 68 -10.82 14.86 -4.23
C GLY A 68 -11.36 14.67 -5.65
N HIS A 69 -10.51 14.36 -6.63
CA HIS A 69 -10.99 13.94 -7.95
C HIS A 69 -11.53 12.51 -7.91
N VAL A 70 -11.14 11.74 -6.88
CA VAL A 70 -11.76 10.47 -6.50
C VAL A 70 -12.39 10.65 -5.12
N ASN A 71 -13.72 10.63 -5.05
CA ASN A 71 -14.50 10.98 -3.85
C ASN A 71 -14.87 9.78 -2.95
N ARG A 72 -14.49 8.56 -3.35
CA ARG A 72 -14.66 7.36 -2.52
C ARG A 72 -13.39 7.09 -1.70
N SER A 73 -13.52 6.18 -0.74
CA SER A 73 -12.40 5.61 0.02
C SER A 73 -11.27 5.13 -0.90
N ALA A 74 -10.02 5.21 -0.43
CA ALA A 74 -8.88 4.57 -1.07
C ALA A 74 -8.68 3.15 -0.50
N SER A 75 -8.29 2.19 -1.34
CA SER A 75 -7.96 0.83 -0.93
C SER A 75 -6.46 0.53 -1.08
N ILE A 76 -5.84 -0.01 -0.04
CA ILE A 76 -4.42 -0.35 -0.01
C ILE A 76 -4.26 -1.85 0.28
N GLY A 77 -3.60 -2.57 -0.62
CA GLY A 77 -3.27 -3.99 -0.46
C GLY A 77 -1.77 -4.16 -0.29
N ILE A 78 -1.34 -4.81 0.79
CA ILE A 78 0.07 -5.01 1.13
C ILE A 78 0.37 -6.51 1.14
N ALA A 79 1.27 -6.96 0.26
CA ALA A 79 1.76 -8.34 0.24
C ALA A 79 3.27 -8.42 0.46
N GLY A 80 3.76 -9.63 0.65
CA GLY A 80 5.17 -9.94 0.84
C GLY A 80 5.31 -11.29 1.55
N GLU A 81 6.50 -11.86 1.49
CA GLU A 81 6.75 -13.15 2.13
C GLU A 81 6.62 -13.06 3.66
N THR A 82 6.50 -14.23 4.30
CA THR A 82 6.70 -14.30 5.75
C THR A 82 8.05 -13.68 6.14
N ALA A 83 8.08 -13.03 7.31
CA ALA A 83 9.25 -12.31 7.83
C ALA A 83 9.78 -11.14 6.96
N SER A 84 9.05 -10.67 5.94
CA SER A 84 9.45 -9.49 5.15
C SER A 84 9.34 -8.16 5.89
N GLY A 85 8.44 -8.07 6.88
CA GLY A 85 8.17 -6.82 7.62
C GLY A 85 6.84 -6.15 7.24
N LYS A 86 6.07 -6.73 6.31
CA LYS A 86 4.75 -6.23 5.88
C LYS A 86 3.80 -5.86 7.01
N SER A 87 3.63 -6.71 8.03
CA SER A 87 2.73 -6.42 9.15
C SER A 87 3.23 -5.23 9.98
N THR A 88 4.54 -5.11 10.18
CA THR A 88 5.16 -3.96 10.90
C THR A 88 4.96 -2.66 10.12
N ILE A 89 5.23 -2.67 8.82
CA ILE A 89 5.05 -1.49 7.95
C ILE A 89 3.57 -1.09 7.87
N THR A 90 2.67 -2.08 7.79
CA THR A 90 1.22 -1.84 7.79
C THR A 90 0.76 -1.15 9.07
N LEU A 91 1.27 -1.58 10.22
CA LEU A 91 0.97 -0.92 11.49
C LEU A 91 1.53 0.50 11.53
N ASP A 92 2.75 0.74 11.04
CA ASP A 92 3.28 2.11 10.95
C ASP A 92 2.43 3.02 10.06
N ILE A 93 1.94 2.52 8.92
CA ILE A 93 1.01 3.25 8.05
C ILE A 93 -0.29 3.58 8.80
N ILE A 94 -0.89 2.59 9.47
CA ILE A 94 -2.13 2.75 10.23
C ILE A 94 -1.94 3.77 11.36
N ASP A 95 -0.87 3.64 12.14
CA ASP A 95 -0.59 4.51 13.28
C ASP A 95 -0.37 5.95 12.82
N THR A 96 0.42 6.16 11.77
CA THR A 96 0.66 7.49 11.20
C THR A 96 -0.63 8.14 10.68
N ILE A 97 -1.50 7.38 10.01
CA ILE A 97 -2.81 7.88 9.54
C ILE A 97 -3.73 8.20 10.72
N LYS A 98 -3.76 7.34 11.75
CA LYS A 98 -4.58 7.58 12.95
C LYS A 98 -4.11 8.80 13.72
N SER A 99 -2.80 9.01 13.88
CA SER A 99 -2.26 10.22 14.53
C SER A 99 -2.70 11.49 13.80
N PHE A 100 -2.57 11.52 12.47
CA PHE A 100 -3.06 12.65 11.66
C PHE A 100 -4.58 12.83 11.80
N ALA A 101 -5.34 11.73 11.76
CA ALA A 101 -6.78 11.79 11.92
C ALA A 101 -7.21 12.34 13.28
N THR A 102 -6.53 11.97 14.36
CA THR A 102 -6.77 12.52 15.68
C THR A 102 -6.48 14.02 15.74
N GLU A 103 -5.36 14.46 15.15
CA GLU A 103 -4.97 15.88 15.13
C GLU A 103 -5.97 16.76 14.35
N PHE A 104 -6.52 16.25 13.25
CA PHE A 104 -7.43 17.01 12.38
C PHE A 104 -8.92 16.69 12.57
N GLU A 105 -9.25 15.90 13.59
CA GLU A 105 -10.61 15.45 13.94
C GLU A 105 -11.32 14.72 12.77
N ILE A 106 -10.61 13.81 12.12
CA ILE A 106 -11.12 13.01 11.01
C ILE A 106 -11.68 11.70 11.56
N GLU A 107 -13.01 11.59 11.57
CA GLU A 107 -13.70 10.33 11.85
C GLU A 107 -13.50 9.31 10.73
N ASP A 108 -13.54 8.02 11.10
CA ASP A 108 -13.43 6.89 10.17
C ASP A 108 -12.26 7.03 9.18
N ALA A 109 -11.09 7.40 9.68
CA ALA A 109 -9.93 7.63 8.81
C ALA A 109 -9.43 6.34 8.14
N ILE A 110 -9.43 5.22 8.87
CA ILE A 110 -8.89 3.96 8.36
C ILE A 110 -9.59 2.72 8.93
N THR A 111 -9.95 1.80 8.05
CA THR A 111 -10.47 0.46 8.38
C THR A 111 -9.48 -0.60 7.90
N ARG A 112 -9.09 -1.51 8.81
CA ARG A 112 -8.22 -2.65 8.49
C ARG A 112 -9.06 -3.90 8.22
N VAL A 113 -8.90 -4.49 7.04
CA VAL A 113 -9.43 -5.82 6.68
C VAL A 113 -8.27 -6.81 6.74
N ASN A 114 -8.26 -7.67 7.75
CA ASN A 114 -7.17 -8.62 7.96
C ASN A 114 -7.34 -9.86 7.08
N THR A 115 -6.40 -10.14 6.17
CA THR A 115 -6.49 -11.28 5.24
C THR A 115 -6.57 -12.61 5.98
N ASP A 116 -5.84 -12.74 7.09
CA ASP A 116 -5.78 -13.93 7.92
C ASP A 116 -7.12 -14.29 8.56
N ASP A 117 -8.09 -13.37 8.63
CA ASP A 117 -9.42 -13.68 9.14
C ASP A 117 -10.32 -14.38 8.10
N TYR A 118 -9.85 -14.52 6.84
CA TYR A 118 -10.58 -15.13 5.73
C TYR A 118 -10.19 -16.58 5.43
N TYR A 119 -9.37 -17.24 6.25
CA TYR A 119 -9.20 -18.69 6.15
C TYR A 119 -10.56 -19.40 6.28
N TYR A 120 -10.80 -20.45 5.50
CA TYR A 120 -12.01 -21.26 5.66
C TYR A 120 -12.04 -21.95 7.04
N ASP A 121 -13.24 -22.14 7.60
CA ASP A 121 -13.37 -22.98 8.79
C ASP A 121 -12.94 -24.43 8.47
N ARG A 122 -12.02 -24.94 9.29
CA ARG A 122 -11.50 -26.31 9.23
C ARG A 122 -11.54 -26.98 10.59
N SER A 123 -12.26 -26.41 11.56
CA SER A 123 -12.28 -26.88 12.94
C SER A 123 -12.78 -28.32 13.08
N GLU A 124 -13.79 -28.72 12.30
CA GLU A 124 -14.26 -30.11 12.27
C GLU A 124 -13.24 -31.07 11.66
N MET A 125 -12.43 -30.62 10.68
CA MET A 125 -11.35 -31.44 10.11
C MET A 125 -10.21 -31.60 11.10
N VAL A 126 -9.85 -30.53 11.83
CA VAL A 126 -8.87 -30.58 12.91
C VAL A 126 -9.31 -31.53 14.02
N LYS A 127 -10.58 -31.44 14.46
CA LYS A 127 -11.14 -32.37 15.46
C LYS A 127 -11.07 -33.82 15.00
N LYS A 128 -11.42 -34.11 13.74
CA LYS A 128 -11.34 -35.46 13.17
C LYS A 128 -9.91 -35.99 13.08
N ALA A 129 -8.93 -35.13 12.80
CA ALA A 129 -7.52 -35.50 12.79
C ALA A 129 -6.93 -35.69 14.21
N GLY A 130 -7.64 -35.26 15.26
CA GLY A 130 -7.22 -35.33 16.66
C GLY A 130 -6.30 -34.19 17.11
N SER A 131 -5.61 -33.52 16.18
CA SER A 131 -4.84 -32.30 16.45
C SER A 131 -4.62 -31.47 15.18
N PHE A 132 -4.25 -30.19 15.34
CA PHE A 132 -3.87 -29.34 14.22
C PHE A 132 -2.65 -29.88 13.47
N ALA A 133 -1.67 -30.42 14.20
CA ALA A 133 -0.45 -30.97 13.61
C ALA A 133 -0.75 -32.16 12.67
N GLU A 134 -1.64 -33.07 13.07
CA GLU A 134 -2.06 -34.19 12.20
C GLU A 134 -2.89 -33.72 11.00
N PHE A 135 -3.74 -32.71 11.18
CA PHE A 135 -4.48 -32.07 10.09
C PHE A 135 -3.54 -31.44 9.06
N ALA A 136 -2.57 -30.65 9.52
CA ALA A 136 -1.65 -29.89 8.66
C ALA A 136 -0.70 -30.77 7.83
N LYS A 137 -0.51 -32.06 8.19
CA LYS A 137 0.22 -33.02 7.35
C LYS A 137 -0.49 -33.31 6.02
N ASN A 138 -1.82 -33.19 6.00
CA ASN A 138 -2.67 -33.57 4.87
C ASN A 138 -3.42 -32.40 4.25
N TYR A 139 -3.32 -31.21 4.84
CA TYR A 139 -4.00 -30.01 4.37
C TYR A 139 -3.06 -28.81 4.37
N ASP A 140 -2.88 -28.22 3.20
CA ASP A 140 -2.00 -27.07 3.00
C ASP A 140 -2.75 -25.76 3.25
N LEU A 141 -2.31 -25.01 4.25
CA LEU A 141 -2.85 -23.68 4.58
C LEU A 141 -2.05 -22.56 3.90
N ASP A 142 -0.85 -22.85 3.37
CA ASP A 142 0.02 -21.85 2.75
C ASP A 142 -0.30 -21.68 1.25
N VAL A 143 -1.59 -21.73 0.89
CA VAL A 143 -2.09 -21.55 -0.48
C VAL A 143 -3.28 -20.59 -0.53
N PRO A 144 -3.46 -19.83 -1.63
CA PRO A 144 -4.60 -18.91 -1.77
C PRO A 144 -5.97 -19.59 -1.62
N HIS A 145 -6.07 -20.89 -1.97
CA HIS A 145 -7.31 -21.68 -1.87
C HIS A 145 -7.72 -22.01 -0.43
N ALA A 146 -6.84 -21.80 0.55
CA ALA A 146 -7.18 -21.94 1.96
C ALA A 146 -8.00 -20.74 2.47
N LEU A 147 -8.07 -19.65 1.70
CA LEU A 147 -8.75 -18.41 2.06
C LEU A 147 -9.91 -18.10 1.10
N GLU A 148 -10.96 -17.50 1.64
CA GLU A 148 -12.11 -16.98 0.91
C GLU A 148 -11.86 -15.57 0.38
N LEU A 149 -10.82 -15.42 -0.46
CA LEU A 149 -10.34 -14.13 -0.98
C LEU A 149 -11.39 -13.38 -1.81
N GLU A 150 -12.29 -14.10 -2.46
CA GLU A 150 -13.42 -13.53 -3.21
C GLU A 150 -14.43 -12.83 -2.27
N LEU A 151 -14.69 -13.40 -1.09
CA LEU A 151 -15.51 -12.75 -0.06
C LEU A 151 -14.81 -11.50 0.47
N MET A 152 -13.49 -11.58 0.71
CA MET A 152 -12.69 -10.44 1.12
C MET A 152 -12.72 -9.31 0.08
N SER A 153 -12.60 -9.66 -1.21
CA SER A 153 -12.73 -8.72 -2.34
C SER A 153 -14.10 -8.03 -2.33
N LYS A 154 -15.17 -8.80 -2.11
CA LYS A 154 -16.53 -8.27 -1.98
C LYS A 154 -16.65 -7.29 -0.81
N HIS A 155 -16.18 -7.67 0.38
CA HIS A 155 -16.24 -6.82 1.57
C HIS A 155 -15.48 -5.51 1.39
N ILE A 156 -14.28 -5.55 0.79
CA ILE A 156 -13.52 -4.33 0.48
C ILE A 156 -14.32 -3.45 -0.48
N LYS A 157 -14.87 -4.00 -1.56
CA LYS A 157 -15.68 -3.24 -2.54
C LYS A 157 -16.94 -2.63 -1.91
N GLU A 158 -17.58 -3.32 -0.97
CA GLU A 158 -18.73 -2.81 -0.23
C GLU A 158 -18.35 -1.63 0.67
N LEU A 159 -17.22 -1.74 1.40
CA LEU A 159 -16.67 -0.63 2.19
C LEU A 159 -16.33 0.58 1.32
N LEU A 160 -15.70 0.35 0.16
CA LEU A 160 -15.41 1.41 -0.82
C LEU A 160 -16.67 2.07 -1.40
N ALA A 161 -17.80 1.35 -1.43
CA ALA A 161 -19.10 1.83 -1.87
C ALA A 161 -19.92 2.48 -0.74
N GLY A 162 -19.33 2.69 0.45
CA GLY A 162 -19.99 3.33 1.58
C GLY A 162 -20.95 2.40 2.33
N LYS A 163 -20.78 1.07 2.24
CA LYS A 163 -21.59 0.08 2.96
C LYS A 163 -20.79 -0.57 4.08
N SER A 164 -21.36 -0.64 5.29
CA SER A 164 -20.79 -1.42 6.38
C SER A 164 -20.91 -2.91 6.11
N VAL A 165 -19.93 -3.68 6.56
CA VAL A 165 -19.86 -5.14 6.39
C VAL A 165 -19.49 -5.81 7.70
N TYR A 166 -19.92 -7.05 7.91
CA TYR A 166 -19.44 -7.84 9.03
C TYR A 166 -18.26 -8.72 8.59
N LEU A 167 -17.08 -8.43 9.14
CA LEU A 167 -15.87 -9.18 8.86
C LEU A 167 -15.85 -10.49 9.67
N PRO A 168 -15.31 -11.59 9.10
CA PRO A 168 -15.06 -12.81 9.85
C PRO A 168 -13.93 -12.62 10.86
N LYS A 169 -13.78 -13.57 11.77
CA LYS A 169 -12.62 -13.73 12.65
C LYS A 169 -12.13 -15.16 12.61
N TYR A 170 -10.84 -15.37 12.34
CA TYR A 170 -10.24 -16.70 12.33
C TYR A 170 -9.36 -16.92 13.56
N ASP A 171 -9.49 -18.11 14.14
CA ASP A 171 -8.70 -18.53 15.29
C ASP A 171 -7.40 -19.23 14.86
N MET A 172 -6.31 -18.48 14.95
CA MET A 172 -4.95 -18.91 14.62
C MET A 172 -4.28 -19.73 15.73
N SER A 173 -4.95 -20.05 16.84
CA SER A 173 -4.39 -20.85 17.94
C SER A 173 -4.24 -22.34 17.62
N GLY A 174 -4.67 -22.77 16.43
CA GLY A 174 -4.64 -24.17 15.99
C GLY A 174 -6.02 -24.84 16.02
N THR A 175 -7.07 -24.17 16.46
CA THR A 175 -8.44 -24.71 16.33
C THR A 175 -8.96 -24.66 14.89
N ALA A 176 -8.40 -23.78 14.06
CA ALA A 176 -8.82 -23.52 12.68
C ALA A 176 -10.31 -23.14 12.55
N LYS A 177 -10.87 -22.56 13.61
CA LYS A 177 -12.28 -22.13 13.64
C LYS A 177 -12.43 -20.74 13.07
N ARG A 178 -13.48 -20.54 12.27
CA ARG A 178 -13.89 -19.21 11.80
C ARG A 178 -15.21 -18.82 12.45
N TYR A 179 -15.26 -17.58 12.92
CA TYR A 179 -16.48 -16.92 13.36
C TYR A 179 -16.93 -15.97 12.26
N ASP A 180 -18.03 -16.29 11.60
CA ASP A 180 -18.64 -15.41 10.62
C ASP A 180 -19.36 -14.25 11.31
N ASN A 181 -19.45 -13.13 10.60
CA ASN A 181 -20.10 -11.90 11.06
C ASN A 181 -19.60 -11.36 12.43
N TYR A 182 -18.30 -11.45 12.69
CA TYR A 182 -17.73 -11.21 14.02
C TYR A 182 -17.52 -9.72 14.34
N THR A 183 -17.03 -8.92 13.38
CA THR A 183 -16.73 -7.50 13.61
C THR A 183 -17.42 -6.63 12.59
N LEU A 184 -18.23 -5.67 13.04
CA LEU A 184 -18.79 -4.64 12.16
C LEU A 184 -17.67 -3.69 11.72
N ALA A 185 -17.42 -3.63 10.42
CA ALA A 185 -16.52 -2.65 9.80
C ALA A 185 -17.34 -1.58 9.07
N ASN A 186 -17.07 -0.32 9.40
CA ASN A 186 -17.69 0.82 8.76
C ASN A 186 -16.84 1.34 7.59
N PRO A 187 -17.45 1.99 6.59
CA PRO A 187 -16.70 2.71 5.56
C PRO A 187 -15.74 3.71 6.19
N SER A 188 -14.54 3.84 5.61
CA SER A 188 -13.51 4.76 6.09
C SER A 188 -12.82 5.45 4.94
N LYS A 189 -12.11 6.57 5.16
CA LYS A 189 -11.34 7.25 4.11
C LYS A 189 -10.33 6.31 3.44
N ILE A 190 -9.75 5.39 4.21
CA ILE A 190 -8.81 4.37 3.75
C ILE A 190 -9.27 2.99 4.21
N VAL A 191 -9.28 2.02 3.30
CA VAL A 191 -9.42 0.59 3.61
C VAL A 191 -8.07 -0.08 3.34
N ILE A 192 -7.46 -0.68 4.35
CA ILE A 192 -6.14 -1.30 4.24
C ILE A 192 -6.21 -2.79 4.53
N SER A 193 -5.46 -3.57 3.76
CA SER A 193 -5.27 -4.99 4.02
C SER A 193 -3.81 -5.40 3.86
N GLU A 194 -3.39 -6.36 4.67
CA GLU A 194 -2.08 -7.01 4.59
C GLU A 194 -2.25 -8.52 4.72
N GLY A 195 -1.40 -9.27 4.02
CA GLY A 195 -1.37 -10.72 4.05
C GLY A 195 -0.46 -11.30 2.98
N LEU A 196 -0.20 -12.61 3.06
CA LEU A 196 0.63 -13.31 2.05
C LEU A 196 0.01 -13.22 0.65
N PHE A 197 -1.32 -13.30 0.57
CA PHE A 197 -2.06 -13.47 -0.70
C PHE A 197 -2.87 -12.24 -1.12
N THR A 198 -2.66 -11.09 -0.48
CA THR A 198 -3.43 -9.84 -0.70
C THR A 198 -3.23 -9.24 -2.09
N LEU A 199 -2.21 -9.65 -2.85
CA LEU A 199 -1.97 -9.20 -4.23
C LEU A 199 -2.12 -10.33 -5.27
N THR A 200 -2.73 -11.45 -4.90
CA THR A 200 -3.06 -12.52 -5.86
C THR A 200 -4.20 -12.12 -6.78
N ASP A 201 -4.33 -12.81 -7.93
CA ASP A 201 -5.36 -12.52 -8.95
C ASP A 201 -6.79 -12.55 -8.42
N LYS A 202 -7.06 -13.30 -7.34
CA LYS A 202 -8.37 -13.39 -6.70
C LYS A 202 -8.85 -12.07 -6.07
N ILE A 203 -7.92 -11.17 -5.71
CA ILE A 203 -8.25 -10.00 -4.89
C ILE A 203 -7.53 -8.71 -5.30
N LYS A 204 -6.45 -8.77 -6.08
CA LYS A 204 -5.64 -7.59 -6.43
C LYS A 204 -6.46 -6.42 -6.99
N ASP A 205 -7.53 -6.70 -7.74
CA ASP A 205 -8.40 -5.69 -8.35
C ASP A 205 -9.36 -5.01 -7.35
N ALA A 206 -9.38 -5.43 -6.10
CA ALA A 206 -10.04 -4.72 -5.01
C ALA A 206 -9.20 -3.54 -4.47
N PHE A 207 -7.95 -3.38 -4.92
CA PHE A 207 -7.00 -2.39 -4.38
C PHE A 207 -6.59 -1.33 -5.40
N ASP A 208 -6.73 -0.05 -4.99
CA ASP A 208 -6.22 1.12 -5.69
C ASP A 208 -4.70 1.20 -5.65
N PHE A 209 -4.11 0.88 -4.49
CA PHE A 209 -2.68 0.96 -4.23
C PHE A 209 -2.16 -0.41 -3.82
N LYS A 210 -1.32 -1.00 -4.66
CA LYS A 210 -0.72 -2.32 -4.43
C LYS A 210 0.71 -2.15 -3.95
N ILE A 211 1.02 -2.62 -2.75
CA ILE A 211 2.34 -2.50 -2.13
C ILE A 211 2.92 -3.90 -1.92
N TYR A 212 4.15 -4.11 -2.39
CA TYR A 212 4.90 -5.33 -2.09
C TYR A 212 6.07 -5.01 -1.16
N VAL A 213 6.21 -5.73 -0.05
CA VAL A 213 7.34 -5.60 0.86
C VAL A 213 8.40 -6.64 0.51
N ASP A 214 9.49 -6.16 -0.07
CA ASP A 214 10.62 -6.95 -0.52
C ASP A 214 11.73 -7.01 0.52
N VAL A 215 12.43 -8.13 0.59
CA VAL A 215 13.49 -8.37 1.55
C VAL A 215 14.50 -9.35 0.96
N ARG A 216 15.79 -9.13 1.18
CA ARG A 216 16.82 -10.08 0.77
C ARG A 216 16.63 -11.42 1.48
N SER A 217 16.79 -12.51 0.74
CA SER A 217 16.52 -13.87 1.21
C SER A 217 17.25 -14.23 2.51
N HIS A 218 18.52 -13.82 2.67
CA HIS A 218 19.29 -14.10 3.89
C HIS A 218 18.71 -13.38 5.12
N VAL A 219 18.31 -12.11 4.99
CA VAL A 219 17.70 -11.33 6.08
C VAL A 219 16.31 -11.88 6.43
N GLN A 220 15.52 -12.23 5.41
CA GLN A 220 14.22 -12.87 5.60
C GLN A 220 14.35 -14.20 6.35
N LYS A 221 15.33 -15.02 5.94
CA LYS A 221 15.65 -16.29 6.58
C LYS A 221 16.01 -16.06 8.05
N GLU A 222 16.96 -15.18 8.33
CA GLU A 222 17.37 -14.85 9.70
C GLU A 222 16.19 -14.45 10.58
N ARG A 223 15.36 -13.50 10.12
CA ARG A 223 14.16 -13.05 10.83
C ARG A 223 13.15 -14.17 11.04
N PHE A 224 13.02 -15.09 10.09
CA PHE A 224 12.17 -16.27 10.23
C PHE A 224 12.67 -17.16 11.38
N TYR A 225 13.97 -17.47 11.45
CA TYR A 225 14.50 -18.34 12.51
C TYR A 225 14.46 -17.69 13.89
N VAL A 226 14.64 -16.37 13.98
CA VAL A 226 14.42 -15.63 15.24
C VAL A 226 12.98 -15.83 15.71
N ARG A 227 11.98 -15.63 14.83
CA ARG A 227 10.57 -15.86 15.16
C ARG A 227 10.24 -17.32 15.46
N ALA A 228 10.89 -18.26 14.75
CA ALA A 228 10.71 -19.69 14.98
C ALA A 228 11.18 -20.09 16.38
N LYS A 229 12.29 -19.50 16.85
CA LYS A 229 12.79 -19.68 18.21
C LYS A 229 11.86 -19.06 19.26
N GLU A 230 11.35 -17.86 19.02
CA GLU A 230 10.35 -17.21 19.89
C GLU A 230 9.04 -18.01 20.03
N ARG A 231 8.72 -18.83 19.02
CA ARG A 231 7.55 -19.70 18.96
C ARG A 231 7.83 -21.16 19.35
N ASP A 232 9.05 -21.46 19.80
CA ASP A 232 9.48 -22.80 20.21
C ASP A 232 9.25 -23.88 19.13
N LEU A 233 9.52 -23.56 17.86
CA LEU A 233 9.32 -24.50 16.75
C LEU A 233 10.37 -25.62 16.71
N GLY A 234 11.49 -25.49 17.41
CA GLY A 234 12.56 -26.48 17.47
C GLY A 234 13.02 -26.99 16.09
N ASP A 235 13.18 -28.30 15.96
CA ASP A 235 13.67 -28.98 14.75
C ASP A 235 12.72 -28.86 13.54
N SER A 236 11.47 -28.43 13.75
CA SER A 236 10.51 -28.25 12.66
C SER A 236 10.75 -26.97 11.83
N ALA A 237 11.55 -26.03 12.35
CA ALA A 237 11.76 -24.72 11.74
C ALA A 237 12.28 -24.81 10.30
N ASP A 238 13.23 -25.71 10.02
CA ASP A 238 13.80 -25.90 8.68
C ASP A 238 12.75 -26.37 7.66
N GLY A 239 11.92 -27.34 8.05
CA GLY A 239 10.84 -27.86 7.21
C GLY A 239 9.80 -26.79 6.90
N ILE A 240 9.40 -26.02 7.92
CA ILE A 240 8.44 -24.92 7.77
C ILE A 240 9.01 -23.82 6.87
N TYR A 241 10.28 -23.43 7.07
CA TYR A 241 10.93 -22.44 6.20
C TYR A 241 10.96 -22.90 4.75
N LYS A 242 11.36 -24.15 4.51
CA LYS A 242 11.43 -24.73 3.16
C LYS A 242 10.05 -24.74 2.50
N ASN A 243 9.01 -25.19 3.20
CA ASN A 243 7.63 -25.16 2.69
C ASN A 243 7.20 -23.73 2.36
N ALA A 244 7.33 -22.80 3.31
CA ALA A 244 6.94 -21.41 3.13
C ALA A 244 7.66 -20.76 1.95
N SER A 245 8.96 -21.03 1.76
CA SER A 245 9.73 -20.50 0.63
C SER A 245 9.29 -21.07 -0.72
N GLN A 246 8.96 -22.36 -0.78
CA GLN A 246 8.43 -23.00 -2.00
C GLN A 246 7.05 -22.44 -2.37
N LYS A 247 6.17 -22.26 -1.37
CA LYS A 247 4.84 -21.65 -1.59
C LYS A 247 4.96 -20.18 -1.98
N ALA A 248 5.88 -19.45 -1.36
CA ALA A 248 6.15 -18.06 -1.71
C ALA A 248 6.61 -17.91 -3.16
N GLU A 249 7.44 -18.82 -3.67
CA GLU A 249 7.89 -18.83 -5.06
C GLU A 249 6.72 -18.87 -6.06
N ILE A 250 5.70 -19.66 -5.74
CA ILE A 250 4.55 -19.90 -6.62
C ILE A 250 3.51 -18.79 -6.46
N TYR A 251 3.19 -18.38 -5.23
CA TYR A 251 2.00 -17.57 -4.95
C TYR A 251 2.29 -16.13 -4.53
N ILE A 252 3.49 -15.83 -4.03
CA ILE A 252 3.78 -14.53 -3.41
C ILE A 252 4.75 -13.71 -4.25
N ARG A 253 5.93 -14.27 -4.59
CA ARG A 253 6.96 -13.55 -5.36
C ARG A 253 6.45 -13.00 -6.70
N PRO A 254 5.60 -13.71 -7.48
CA PRO A 254 5.04 -13.16 -8.71
C PRO A 254 4.23 -11.88 -8.50
N CYS A 255 3.59 -11.71 -7.32
CA CYS A 255 2.80 -10.52 -7.00
C CYS A 255 3.62 -9.22 -6.99
N LYS A 256 4.96 -9.30 -6.91
CA LYS A 256 5.84 -8.13 -6.98
C LYS A 256 5.68 -7.37 -8.32
N ALA A 257 5.42 -8.07 -9.42
CA ALA A 257 5.20 -7.44 -10.73
C ALA A 257 3.89 -6.61 -10.78
N GLU A 258 2.90 -7.01 -10.01
CA GLU A 258 1.60 -6.35 -9.91
C GLU A 258 1.66 -5.09 -9.03
N ALA A 259 2.66 -4.97 -8.16
CA ALA A 259 2.77 -3.86 -7.21
C ALA A 259 2.94 -2.50 -7.90
N ASP A 260 2.28 -1.49 -7.34
CA ASP A 260 2.47 -0.07 -7.68
C ASP A 260 3.70 0.49 -6.96
N ILE A 261 3.98 0.00 -5.75
CA ILE A 261 5.10 0.41 -4.90
C ILE A 261 5.77 -0.84 -4.34
N VAL A 262 7.09 -0.93 -4.43
CA VAL A 262 7.88 -1.95 -3.75
C VAL A 262 8.65 -1.29 -2.62
N LEU A 263 8.38 -1.71 -1.38
CA LEU A 263 9.03 -1.22 -0.17
C LEU A 263 10.13 -2.17 0.28
N SER A 264 11.22 -1.63 0.82
CA SER A 264 12.34 -2.39 1.37
C SER A 264 12.08 -2.75 2.83
N GLY A 265 11.70 -4.00 3.10
CA GLY A 265 11.49 -4.54 4.44
C GLY A 265 12.71 -4.47 5.38
N GLU A 266 13.86 -4.04 4.88
CA GLU A 266 15.13 -3.90 5.59
C GLU A 266 15.42 -2.45 6.02
N ALA A 267 14.70 -1.48 5.45
CA ALA A 267 14.92 -0.08 5.77
C ALA A 267 14.57 0.24 7.23
N VAL A 268 15.26 1.25 7.78
CA VAL A 268 15.07 1.68 9.17
C VAL A 268 13.65 2.20 9.38
N ARG A 269 12.98 1.71 10.43
CA ARG A 269 11.57 2.02 10.74
C ARG A 269 11.25 3.52 10.80
N ALA A 270 12.16 4.35 11.31
CA ALA A 270 11.98 5.80 11.38
C ALA A 270 11.84 6.45 9.99
N ARG A 271 12.44 5.87 8.95
CA ARG A 271 12.36 6.40 7.58
C ARG A 271 10.99 6.23 6.97
N TYR A 272 10.29 5.13 7.28
CA TYR A 272 8.90 4.92 6.87
C TYR A 272 8.01 6.04 7.38
N LYS A 273 8.10 6.35 8.67
CA LYS A 273 7.33 7.44 9.28
C LYS A 273 7.69 8.79 8.68
N ALA A 274 8.98 9.06 8.46
CA ALA A 274 9.43 10.30 7.81
C ALA A 274 8.87 10.46 6.38
N PHE A 275 8.89 9.39 5.58
CA PHE A 275 8.30 9.40 4.24
C PHE A 275 6.79 9.62 4.27
N LEU A 276 6.06 8.89 5.12
CA LEU A 276 4.61 9.05 5.27
C LEU A 276 4.24 10.47 5.71
N ASN A 277 5.02 11.08 6.61
CA ASN A 277 4.79 12.46 7.05
C ASN A 277 4.99 13.48 5.92
N LYS A 278 5.92 13.24 4.98
CA LYS A 278 6.04 14.08 3.77
C LYS A 278 4.79 14.00 2.91
N LEU A 279 4.17 12.81 2.77
CA LEU A 279 2.91 12.64 2.03
C LEU A 279 1.74 13.31 2.75
N ILE A 280 1.64 13.14 4.07
CA ILE A 280 0.63 13.78 4.92
C ILE A 280 0.73 15.31 4.84
N CYS A 281 1.94 15.86 4.79
CA CYS A 281 2.13 17.31 4.62
C CYS A 281 1.47 17.83 3.33
N ILE A 282 1.49 17.05 2.24
CA ILE A 282 0.75 17.39 1.03
C ILE A 282 -0.76 17.32 1.29
N VAL A 283 -1.26 16.28 1.96
CA VAL A 283 -2.68 16.15 2.31
C VAL A 283 -3.16 17.34 3.14
N GLN A 284 -2.41 17.72 4.17
CA GLN A 284 -2.67 18.87 5.02
C GLN A 284 -2.72 20.16 4.21
N GLN A 285 -1.70 20.40 3.39
CA GLN A 285 -1.62 21.59 2.56
C GLN A 285 -2.70 21.66 1.49
N GLU A 286 -3.26 20.54 1.00
CA GLU A 286 -4.31 20.62 -0.01
C GLU A 286 -5.72 20.66 0.58
N ASN A 287 -5.94 20.07 1.76
CA ASN A 287 -7.27 19.86 2.33
C ASN A 287 -7.54 20.60 3.65
N PHE A 288 -6.50 21.14 4.30
CA PHE A 288 -6.60 21.69 5.67
C PHE A 288 -5.89 23.06 5.84
N ARG A 289 -5.64 23.82 4.76
CA ARG A 289 -4.95 25.14 4.80
C ARG A 289 -5.48 26.16 5.82
N ASN A 290 -6.73 26.01 6.28
CA ASN A 290 -7.37 26.94 7.22
C ASN A 290 -7.43 26.40 8.67
N LYS A 291 -6.88 25.21 8.94
CA LYS A 291 -6.65 24.68 10.29
C LYS A 291 -5.15 24.82 10.61
N GLU A 292 -4.64 26.05 10.64
CA GLU A 292 -3.39 26.35 11.35
C GLU A 292 -3.76 26.59 12.82
N ILE A 293 -2.98 25.99 13.73
CA ILE A 293 -3.08 26.16 15.20
C ILE A 293 -2.72 27.59 15.57
#